data_AF-A0A0J0V428-F1
#
_entry.id   AF-A0A0J0V428-F1
#
_cell.length_a   1.000
_cell.length_b   1.000
_cell.length_c   1.000
_cell.angle_alpha   90.00
_cell.angle_beta   90.00
_cell.angle_gamma   90.00
#
_symmetry.space_group_name_H-M   'P 1'
#
loop_
_entity.id
_entity.type
_entity.pdbx_description
1 polymer ?
#
loop_
_entity_poly.entity_id
_entity_poly.type
_entity_poly.pdbx_seq_one_letter_code
_entity_poly.pdbx_strand_id
1 'polypeptide(L)'
;MRLPEAFVAKMKKLLDEEADEFFAVYENEKINGLRVNPLKTDPGAWAKTAPFSLSPVPFCPTGFYYEPDEQPGKHPYHAAGLYYIQEPSAMAVAETLRPAPGETVLDLCAAPGGKTTQLGAMMENKGLLVANEIHPKRVKALAENVERFGLTNTVVVNETPEALAERFPGFFDKILVDAPCSGEGMFRKDEDAVSFWSPAYVEECAARQRRILESAYAMLKEGGILVYSTCTFSPEENEQTIEWLLEAHDDLRLLPIAKAGGLEPGRPEWTKTNRSDLVHAARLWPHRLKGEGHFVAKLQKQRSTSPWRGRWAKSSAPKAAIRLYRQFEQEALRTERDGTFMSFGPHLAMLPERCPDLSGMKVMRAGLHLGEVKKERLEPNHALALSLRTEEARHVLDLASTSEDIVRYWRGETLSTGGDRGWLLVAVDGFPFAWGKEVKGTVKNFYPKGLRLV
;
A
#
# COMPACT_ATOMS: atom_id res chain seq x y z
N MET A 1 9.06 16.42 -24.34
CA MET A 1 9.56 15.06 -24.05
C MET A 1 9.77 14.31 -25.36
N ARG A 2 10.86 13.55 -25.54
CA ARG A 2 11.10 12.74 -26.75
C ARG A 2 10.82 11.27 -26.43
N LEU A 3 9.74 10.72 -26.99
CA LEU A 3 9.38 9.30 -26.83
C LEU A 3 10.30 8.41 -27.69
N PRO A 4 10.52 7.13 -27.32
CA PRO A 4 11.34 6.21 -28.10
C PRO A 4 10.67 5.91 -29.44
N GLU A 5 11.43 5.96 -30.54
CA GLU A 5 10.87 5.78 -31.90
C GLU A 5 10.22 4.40 -32.09
N ALA A 6 10.85 3.35 -31.53
CA ALA A 6 10.28 2.00 -31.57
C ALA A 6 8.99 1.88 -30.76
N PHE A 7 8.84 2.62 -29.64
CA PHE A 7 7.59 2.68 -28.89
C PHE A 7 6.49 3.33 -29.72
N VAL A 8 6.80 4.49 -30.33
CA VAL A 8 5.84 5.21 -31.17
C VAL A 8 5.38 4.34 -32.33
N ALA A 9 6.30 3.70 -33.05
CA ALA A 9 5.97 2.81 -34.17
C ALA A 9 5.10 1.62 -33.74
N LYS A 10 5.44 0.99 -32.60
CA LYS A 10 4.66 -0.11 -32.03
C LYS A 10 3.24 0.32 -31.67
N MET A 11 3.09 1.40 -30.91
CA MET A 11 1.78 1.85 -30.44
C MET A 11 0.90 2.37 -31.58
N LYS A 12 1.47 3.05 -32.60
CA LYS A 12 0.72 3.40 -33.82
C LYS A 12 0.15 2.18 -34.52
N LYS A 13 0.94 1.11 -34.65
CA LYS A 13 0.48 -0.13 -35.28
C LYS A 13 -0.60 -0.83 -34.45
N LEU A 14 -0.48 -0.82 -33.12
CA LEU A 14 -1.42 -1.53 -32.22
C LEU A 14 -2.74 -0.80 -32.05
N LEU A 15 -2.71 0.53 -31.94
CA LEU A 15 -3.88 1.37 -31.67
C LEU A 15 -4.59 1.83 -32.94
N ASP A 16 -3.90 1.82 -34.08
CA ASP A 16 -4.43 2.21 -35.39
C ASP A 16 -5.14 3.57 -35.32
N GLU A 17 -6.47 3.60 -35.49
CA GLU A 17 -7.29 4.82 -35.43
C GLU A 17 -7.24 5.54 -34.06
N GLU A 18 -6.98 4.83 -32.95
CA GLU A 18 -6.90 5.42 -31.60
C GLU A 18 -5.54 6.07 -31.32
N ALA A 19 -4.54 5.89 -32.19
CA ALA A 19 -3.17 6.28 -31.92
C ALA A 19 -3.02 7.79 -31.72
N ASP A 20 -3.69 8.62 -32.52
CA ASP A 20 -3.56 10.07 -32.45
C ASP A 20 -4.10 10.62 -31.12
N GLU A 21 -5.26 10.11 -30.66
CA GLU A 21 -5.81 10.45 -29.33
C GLU A 21 -4.87 10.01 -28.21
N PHE A 22 -4.28 8.82 -28.33
CA PHE A 22 -3.30 8.32 -27.36
C PHE A 22 -2.05 9.20 -27.27
N PHE A 23 -1.47 9.64 -28.39
CA PHE A 23 -0.26 10.45 -28.36
C PHE A 23 -0.51 11.91 -27.94
N ALA A 24 -1.70 12.45 -28.18
CA ALA A 24 -2.06 13.80 -27.74
C ALA A 24 -1.95 13.99 -26.21
N VAL A 25 -2.13 12.92 -25.42
CA VAL A 25 -2.08 13.00 -23.94
C VAL A 25 -0.70 13.35 -23.39
N TYR A 26 0.36 13.17 -24.16
CA TYR A 26 1.72 13.53 -23.75
C TYR A 26 1.95 15.05 -23.75
N GLU A 27 1.05 15.82 -24.36
CA GLU A 27 1.04 17.29 -24.31
C GLU A 27 0.23 17.83 -23.11
N ASN A 28 -0.60 16.98 -22.49
CA ASN A 28 -1.46 17.35 -21.36
C ASN A 28 -0.71 17.35 -20.03
N GLU A 29 -1.16 18.18 -19.09
CA GLU A 29 -0.66 18.22 -17.72
C GLU A 29 -0.80 16.88 -16.98
N LYS A 30 0.09 16.68 -16.00
CA LYS A 30 0.15 15.46 -15.19
C LYS A 30 -1.12 15.31 -14.36
N ILE A 31 -1.62 14.08 -14.23
CA ILE A 31 -2.79 13.81 -13.40
C ILE A 31 -2.35 13.49 -11.98
N ASN A 32 -2.92 14.22 -11.03
CA ASN A 32 -2.64 14.11 -9.61
C ASN A 32 -3.82 13.46 -8.89
N GLY A 33 -3.51 12.60 -7.91
CA GLY A 33 -4.50 11.86 -7.15
C GLY A 33 -4.06 11.62 -5.72
N LEU A 34 -5.02 11.62 -4.82
CA LEU A 34 -4.85 11.16 -3.45
C LEU A 34 -5.98 10.20 -3.09
N ARG A 35 -5.72 9.33 -2.13
CA ARG A 35 -6.67 8.34 -1.63
C ARG A 35 -6.81 8.49 -0.14
N VAL A 36 -8.02 8.83 0.31
CA VAL A 36 -8.34 9.04 1.72
C VAL A 36 -8.28 7.71 2.47
N ASN A 37 -7.83 7.76 3.72
CA ASN A 37 -7.72 6.62 4.62
C ASN A 37 -9.04 6.40 5.38
N PRO A 38 -9.86 5.41 4.99
CA PRO A 38 -11.13 5.15 5.66
C PRO A 38 -10.97 4.63 7.10
N LEU A 39 -9.76 4.23 7.52
CA LEU A 39 -9.49 3.86 8.91
C LEU A 39 -9.52 5.07 9.86
N LYS A 40 -9.32 6.28 9.32
CA LYS A 40 -9.22 7.53 10.10
C LYS A 40 -10.42 8.45 9.93
N THR A 41 -11.06 8.45 8.76
CA THR A 41 -12.16 9.36 8.46
C THR A 41 -13.06 8.81 7.36
N ASP A 42 -14.29 9.31 7.27
CA ASP A 42 -15.14 9.04 6.11
C ASP A 42 -14.63 9.82 4.88
N PRO A 43 -14.26 9.15 3.78
CA PRO A 43 -13.70 9.80 2.59
C PRO A 43 -14.60 10.88 1.98
N GLY A 44 -15.91 10.64 1.90
CA GLY A 44 -16.86 11.55 1.27
C GLY A 44 -17.15 12.78 2.12
N ALA A 45 -17.23 12.63 3.44
CA ALA A 45 -17.40 13.72 4.37
C ALA A 45 -16.13 14.58 4.45
N TRP A 46 -14.96 13.95 4.58
CA TRP A 46 -13.70 14.67 4.68
C TRP A 46 -13.36 15.44 3.41
N ALA A 47 -13.64 14.89 2.22
CA ALA A 47 -13.35 15.56 0.96
C ALA A 47 -14.09 16.91 0.81
N LYS A 48 -15.24 17.10 1.48
CA LYS A 48 -16.00 18.36 1.47
C LYS A 48 -15.37 19.46 2.33
N THR A 49 -14.56 19.08 3.31
CA THR A 49 -13.92 19.99 4.25
C THR A 49 -12.39 20.00 4.09
N ALA A 50 -11.87 19.29 3.10
CA ALA A 50 -10.45 19.23 2.82
C ALA A 50 -9.94 20.62 2.41
N PRO A 51 -8.70 20.99 2.77
CA PRO A 51 -8.09 22.26 2.36
C PRO A 51 -7.63 22.25 0.89
N PHE A 52 -8.11 21.29 0.09
CA PHE A 52 -7.73 21.05 -1.30
C PHE A 52 -8.99 20.97 -2.18
N SER A 53 -8.82 21.29 -3.45
CA SER A 53 -9.87 21.16 -4.46
C SER A 53 -9.96 19.72 -4.93
N LEU A 54 -10.90 18.96 -4.34
CA LEU A 54 -11.03 17.53 -4.59
C LEU A 54 -12.19 17.20 -5.52
N SER A 55 -11.94 16.35 -6.51
CA SER A 55 -13.00 15.73 -7.34
C SER A 55 -12.87 14.20 -7.36
N PRO A 56 -13.97 13.45 -7.36
CA PRO A 56 -13.93 12.00 -7.16
C PRO A 56 -13.30 11.24 -8.33
N VAL A 57 -12.53 10.19 -8.03
CA VAL A 57 -12.04 9.21 -9.00
C VAL A 57 -13.15 8.17 -9.28
N PRO A 58 -13.66 8.04 -10.52
CA PRO A 58 -14.87 7.25 -10.80
C PRO A 58 -14.81 5.76 -10.43
N PHE A 59 -13.62 5.19 -10.39
CA PHE A 59 -13.37 3.77 -10.15
C PHE A 59 -12.69 3.50 -8.80
N CYS A 60 -12.60 4.50 -7.92
CA CYS A 60 -12.08 4.36 -6.55
C CYS A 60 -12.90 5.23 -5.58
N PRO A 61 -13.79 4.64 -4.76
CA PRO A 61 -14.65 5.40 -3.84
C PRO A 61 -13.90 6.24 -2.80
N THR A 62 -12.65 5.88 -2.53
CA THR A 62 -11.78 6.60 -1.58
C THR A 62 -10.79 7.54 -2.28
N GLY A 63 -10.81 7.59 -3.62
CA GLY A 63 -9.86 8.32 -4.45
C GLY A 63 -10.41 9.66 -4.94
N PHE A 64 -9.54 10.67 -4.95
CA PHE A 64 -9.86 12.02 -5.42
C PHE A 64 -8.70 12.56 -6.28
N TYR A 65 -9.03 13.27 -7.35
CA TYR A 65 -8.11 14.17 -8.04
C TYR A 65 -7.91 15.44 -7.23
N TYR A 66 -6.74 16.05 -7.36
CA TYR A 66 -6.41 17.35 -6.76
C TYR A 66 -5.62 18.19 -7.78
N GLU A 67 -5.56 19.51 -7.57
CA GLU A 67 -5.01 20.43 -8.57
C GLU A 67 -3.46 20.41 -8.60
N PRO A 68 -2.82 20.67 -9.76
CA PRO A 68 -1.36 20.56 -9.89
C PRO A 68 -0.51 21.48 -9.00
N ASP A 69 -1.05 22.64 -8.62
CA ASP A 69 -0.37 23.63 -7.78
C ASP A 69 -0.47 23.34 -6.27
N GLU A 70 -1.36 22.42 -5.88
CA GLU A 70 -1.54 22.02 -4.49
C GLU A 70 -0.43 21.07 -4.01
N GLN A 71 -0.10 21.16 -2.72
CA GLN A 71 1.00 20.38 -2.11
C GLN A 71 0.51 19.52 -0.94
N PRO A 72 -0.41 18.56 -1.17
CA PRO A 72 -0.97 17.75 -0.10
C PRO A 72 0.10 16.96 0.68
N GLY A 73 1.26 16.67 0.06
CA GLY A 73 2.37 15.97 0.73
C GLY A 73 3.06 16.77 1.84
N LYS A 74 2.95 18.10 1.82
CA LYS A 74 3.53 19.01 2.83
C LYS A 74 2.55 19.40 3.93
N HIS A 75 1.29 18.98 3.81
CA HIS A 75 0.27 19.28 4.81
C HIS A 75 0.39 18.32 6.01
N PRO A 76 0.15 18.76 7.26
CA PRO A 76 0.18 17.90 8.45
C PRO A 76 -0.72 16.66 8.34
N TYR A 77 -1.81 16.75 7.58
CA TYR A 77 -2.71 15.62 7.31
C TYR A 77 -2.04 14.44 6.60
N HIS A 78 -1.06 14.71 5.74
CA HIS A 78 -0.29 13.66 5.11
C HIS A 78 0.58 12.94 6.15
N ALA A 79 1.24 13.68 7.04
CA ALA A 79 2.02 13.14 8.15
C ALA A 79 1.16 12.35 9.15
N ALA A 80 -0.08 12.78 9.41
CA ALA A 80 -1.07 12.05 10.20
C ALA A 80 -1.69 10.84 9.48
N GLY A 81 -1.36 10.62 8.20
CA GLY A 81 -1.80 9.47 7.42
C GLY A 81 -3.26 9.49 6.98
N LEU A 82 -3.87 10.69 6.85
CA LEU A 82 -5.26 10.83 6.41
C LEU A 82 -5.47 10.41 4.95
N TYR A 83 -4.43 10.47 4.14
CA TYR A 83 -4.47 10.04 2.75
C TYR A 83 -3.10 9.58 2.27
N TYR A 84 -3.11 8.83 1.17
CA TYR A 84 -1.93 8.44 0.40
C TYR A 84 -1.97 9.16 -0.95
N ILE A 85 -0.88 9.78 -1.37
CA ILE A 85 -0.77 10.38 -2.71
C ILE A 85 -0.50 9.26 -3.71
N GLN A 86 -1.49 8.97 -4.55
CA GLN A 86 -1.48 7.82 -5.44
C GLN A 86 -1.96 8.25 -6.82
N GLU A 87 -1.26 7.81 -7.86
CA GLU A 87 -1.73 8.02 -9.22
C GLU A 87 -3.11 7.35 -9.41
N PRO A 88 -4.11 8.05 -9.99
CA PRO A 88 -5.48 7.56 -10.06
C PRO A 88 -5.62 6.16 -10.65
N SER A 89 -5.06 5.87 -11.83
CA SER A 89 -5.21 4.55 -12.48
C SER A 89 -4.67 3.40 -11.61
N ALA A 90 -3.60 3.64 -10.83
CA ALA A 90 -3.07 2.68 -9.88
C ALA A 90 -4.03 2.31 -8.74
N MET A 91 -5.03 3.15 -8.43
CA MET A 91 -6.02 2.87 -7.39
C MET A 91 -6.99 1.75 -7.79
N ALA A 92 -7.20 1.52 -9.08
CA ALA A 92 -8.11 0.48 -9.59
C ALA A 92 -7.62 -0.95 -9.28
N VAL A 93 -6.31 -1.12 -9.08
CA VAL A 93 -5.70 -2.44 -8.86
C VAL A 93 -6.20 -3.07 -7.57
N ALA A 94 -6.09 -2.37 -6.44
CA ALA A 94 -6.57 -2.89 -5.16
C ALA A 94 -8.10 -2.94 -5.10
N GLU A 95 -8.82 -2.04 -5.78
CA GLU A 95 -10.29 -2.11 -5.95
C GLU A 95 -10.73 -3.38 -6.68
N THR A 96 -9.90 -3.88 -7.60
CA THR A 96 -10.17 -5.13 -8.33
C THR A 96 -10.00 -6.36 -7.43
N LEU A 97 -8.98 -6.35 -6.56
CA LEU A 97 -8.73 -7.44 -5.61
C LEU A 97 -9.76 -7.46 -4.47
N ARG A 98 -10.05 -6.29 -3.90
CA ARG A 98 -11.04 -6.04 -2.85
C ARG A 98 -10.99 -7.08 -1.72
N PRO A 99 -9.92 -7.11 -0.92
CA PRO A 99 -9.86 -8.00 0.24
C PRO A 99 -10.94 -7.64 1.26
N ALA A 100 -11.46 -8.66 1.94
CA ALA A 100 -12.41 -8.53 3.03
C ALA A 100 -11.68 -8.57 4.38
N PRO A 101 -12.23 -7.93 5.42
CA PRO A 101 -11.69 -8.04 6.77
C PRO A 101 -11.59 -9.51 7.23
N GLY A 102 -10.43 -9.90 7.77
CA GLY A 102 -10.18 -11.27 8.26
C GLY A 102 -9.50 -12.21 7.26
N GLU A 103 -9.41 -11.83 5.98
CA GLU A 103 -8.66 -12.60 4.97
C GLU A 103 -7.14 -12.55 5.19
N THR A 104 -6.43 -13.51 4.59
CA THR A 104 -4.97 -13.56 4.51
C THR A 104 -4.52 -13.14 3.11
N VAL A 105 -3.85 -12.00 3.00
CA VAL A 105 -3.58 -11.30 1.75
C VAL A 105 -2.09 -11.08 1.57
N LEU A 106 -1.59 -11.20 0.33
CA LEU A 106 -0.22 -10.86 -0.04
C LEU A 106 -0.20 -9.72 -1.07
N ASP A 107 0.58 -8.69 -0.79
CA ASP A 107 1.07 -7.74 -1.80
C ASP A 107 2.52 -8.11 -2.11
N LEU A 108 2.76 -8.76 -3.25
CA LEU A 108 4.03 -9.43 -3.53
C LEU A 108 5.15 -8.47 -3.98
N CYS A 109 4.78 -7.31 -4.53
CA CYS A 109 5.67 -6.29 -5.08
C CYS A 109 5.23 -4.92 -4.55
N ALA A 110 5.36 -4.76 -3.24
CA ALA A 110 4.56 -3.80 -2.48
C ALA A 110 5.07 -2.37 -2.47
N ALA A 111 6.38 -2.12 -2.64
CA ALA A 111 6.88 -0.75 -2.45
C ALA A 111 6.44 0.18 -3.61
N PRO A 112 6.16 1.46 -3.33
CA PRO A 112 6.30 2.13 -2.04
C PRO A 112 5.14 1.93 -1.05
N GLY A 113 4.08 1.19 -1.39
CA GLY A 113 2.99 0.84 -0.46
C GLY A 113 1.64 1.46 -0.77
N GLY A 114 1.44 2.09 -1.92
CA GLY A 114 0.13 2.66 -2.30
C GLY A 114 -0.97 1.59 -2.34
N LYS A 115 -0.67 0.44 -2.95
CA LYS A 115 -1.59 -0.71 -3.04
C LYS A 115 -1.71 -1.40 -1.68
N THR A 116 -0.60 -1.66 -0.98
CA THR A 116 -0.59 -2.19 0.40
C THR A 116 -1.49 -1.39 1.35
N THR A 117 -1.38 -0.06 1.36
CA THR A 117 -2.20 0.81 2.22
C THR A 117 -3.67 0.80 1.84
N GLN A 118 -4.00 0.56 0.57
CA GLN A 118 -5.37 0.43 0.11
C GLN A 118 -5.97 -0.90 0.56
N LEU A 119 -5.22 -2.00 0.38
CA LEU A 119 -5.60 -3.33 0.84
C LEU A 119 -5.81 -3.35 2.35
N GLY A 120 -4.85 -2.84 3.13
CA GLY A 120 -4.93 -2.82 4.60
C GLY A 120 -6.13 -2.03 5.12
N ALA A 121 -6.51 -0.95 4.43
CA ALA A 121 -7.69 -0.15 4.75
C ALA A 121 -9.00 -0.88 4.46
N MET A 122 -9.10 -1.56 3.31
CA MET A 122 -10.26 -2.41 2.97
C MET A 122 -10.45 -3.57 3.95
N MET A 123 -9.33 -4.08 4.49
CA MET A 123 -9.34 -5.14 5.51
C MET A 123 -9.68 -4.63 6.91
N GLU A 124 -9.92 -3.33 7.10
CA GLU A 124 -10.24 -2.72 8.40
C GLU A 124 -9.26 -3.09 9.53
N ASN A 125 -7.98 -3.25 9.22
CA ASN A 125 -6.97 -3.72 10.18
C ASN A 125 -7.26 -5.11 10.79
N LYS A 126 -8.07 -5.96 10.13
CA LYS A 126 -8.37 -7.35 10.52
C LYS A 126 -7.70 -8.36 9.59
N GLY A 127 -7.47 -9.58 10.06
CA GLY A 127 -6.78 -10.62 9.29
C GLY A 127 -5.27 -10.39 9.18
N LEU A 128 -4.68 -10.80 8.06
CA LEU A 128 -3.23 -10.72 7.84
C LEU A 128 -2.95 -10.15 6.45
N LEU A 129 -2.20 -9.05 6.37
CA LEU A 129 -1.61 -8.54 5.15
C LEU A 129 -0.09 -8.75 5.19
N VAL A 130 0.46 -9.49 4.24
CA VAL A 130 1.91 -9.57 4.03
C VAL A 130 2.26 -8.65 2.88
N ALA A 131 3.20 -7.73 3.10
CA ALA A 131 3.70 -6.81 2.09
C ALA A 131 5.18 -7.12 1.84
N ASN A 132 5.49 -7.61 0.64
CA ASN A 132 6.84 -7.98 0.25
C ASN A 132 7.44 -6.95 -0.70
N GLU A 133 8.68 -6.53 -0.44
CA GLU A 133 9.48 -5.77 -1.38
C GLU A 133 10.86 -6.42 -1.48
N ILE A 134 11.26 -6.82 -2.68
CA ILE A 134 12.54 -7.51 -2.89
C ILE A 134 13.74 -6.56 -2.75
N HIS A 135 13.59 -5.27 -3.08
CA HIS A 135 14.68 -4.32 -3.10
C HIS A 135 14.92 -3.67 -1.70
N PRO A 136 16.08 -3.91 -1.05
CA PRO A 136 16.33 -3.45 0.32
C PRO A 136 16.24 -1.94 0.53
N LYS A 137 16.51 -1.13 -0.52
CA LYS A 137 16.37 0.33 -0.42
C LYS A 137 14.91 0.79 -0.41
N ARG A 138 14.00 0.05 -1.05
CA ARG A 138 12.58 0.42 -1.23
C ARG A 138 11.70 -0.09 -0.08
N VAL A 139 12.09 -1.19 0.57
CA VAL A 139 11.32 -1.76 1.68
C VAL A 139 11.20 -0.80 2.87
N LYS A 140 12.17 0.09 3.06
CA LYS A 140 12.10 1.14 4.09
C LYS A 140 10.93 2.09 3.85
N ALA A 141 10.78 2.60 2.62
CA ALA A 141 9.67 3.49 2.25
C ALA A 141 8.31 2.77 2.41
N LEU A 142 8.24 1.48 2.05
CA LEU A 142 7.07 0.65 2.30
C LEU A 142 6.73 0.59 3.79
N ALA A 143 7.71 0.26 4.65
CA ALA A 143 7.48 0.18 6.09
C ALA A 143 7.06 1.52 6.71
N GLU A 144 7.64 2.64 6.25
CA GLU A 144 7.26 4.00 6.66
C GLU A 144 5.84 4.37 6.22
N ASN A 145 5.41 3.96 5.03
CA ASN A 145 4.04 4.20 4.56
C ASN A 145 3.01 3.32 5.29
N VAL A 146 3.34 2.06 5.57
CA VAL A 146 2.52 1.17 6.42
C VAL A 146 2.37 1.77 7.83
N GLU A 147 3.45 2.33 8.38
CA GLU A 147 3.41 3.08 9.63
C GLU A 147 2.48 4.29 9.55
N ARG A 148 2.72 5.15 8.57
CA ARG A 148 2.02 6.42 8.42
C ARG A 148 0.52 6.22 8.29
N PHE A 149 0.12 5.19 7.54
CA PHE A 149 -1.28 4.87 7.30
C PHE A 149 -2.00 4.21 8.50
N GLY A 150 -1.26 3.88 9.57
CA GLY A 150 -1.82 3.29 10.80
C GLY A 150 -2.22 1.81 10.65
N LEU A 151 -1.54 1.06 9.77
CA LEU A 151 -1.86 -0.35 9.60
C LEU A 151 -1.31 -1.19 10.75
N THR A 152 -2.16 -2.05 11.31
CA THR A 152 -1.84 -2.94 12.45
C THR A 152 -1.78 -4.41 12.04
N ASN A 153 -2.47 -4.80 10.96
CA ASN A 153 -2.55 -6.17 10.47
C ASN A 153 -1.46 -6.53 9.43
N THR A 154 -0.44 -5.68 9.26
CA THR A 154 0.53 -5.81 8.16
C THR A 154 1.90 -6.28 8.64
N VAL A 155 2.46 -7.31 7.98
CA VAL A 155 3.85 -7.73 8.11
C VAL A 155 4.62 -7.33 6.86
N VAL A 156 5.71 -6.59 7.01
CA VAL A 156 6.57 -6.16 5.90
C VAL A 156 7.81 -7.04 5.85
N VAL A 157 8.05 -7.67 4.71
CA VAL A 157 9.15 -8.61 4.49
C VAL A 157 9.99 -8.21 3.27
N ASN A 158 11.25 -8.64 3.26
CA ASN A 158 12.20 -8.42 2.18
C ASN A 158 12.71 -9.76 1.63
N GLU A 159 11.87 -10.45 0.87
CA GLU A 159 12.16 -11.79 0.36
C GLU A 159 11.99 -11.87 -1.17
N THR A 160 12.58 -12.90 -1.77
CA THR A 160 12.26 -13.24 -3.16
C THR A 160 10.90 -13.95 -3.21
N PRO A 161 10.14 -13.82 -4.32
CA PRO A 161 8.89 -14.55 -4.50
C PRO A 161 9.02 -16.07 -4.29
N GLU A 162 10.13 -16.65 -4.72
CA GLU A 162 10.39 -18.09 -4.62
C GLU A 162 10.56 -18.53 -3.15
N ALA A 163 11.32 -17.76 -2.36
CA ALA A 163 11.48 -18.03 -0.93
C ALA A 163 10.15 -17.92 -0.16
N LEU A 164 9.28 -16.99 -0.56
CA LEU A 164 7.93 -16.91 -0.02
C LEU A 164 7.07 -18.10 -0.45
N ALA A 165 7.18 -18.54 -1.71
CA ALA A 165 6.43 -19.69 -2.23
C ALA A 165 6.78 -20.99 -1.53
N GLU A 166 8.06 -21.21 -1.21
CA GLU A 166 8.50 -22.36 -0.40
C GLU A 166 7.89 -22.35 1.00
N ARG A 167 7.73 -21.15 1.59
CA ARG A 167 7.23 -21.00 2.96
C ARG A 167 5.71 -20.96 3.07
N PHE A 168 5.03 -20.47 2.05
CA PHE A 168 3.59 -20.19 2.07
C PHE A 168 2.80 -20.91 0.96
N PRO A 169 3.04 -22.20 0.66
CA PRO A 169 2.27 -22.91 -0.35
C PRO A 169 0.79 -22.97 0.05
N GLY A 170 -0.11 -22.54 -0.85
CA GLY A 170 -1.56 -22.53 -0.62
C GLY A 170 -1.99 -21.78 0.65
N PHE A 171 -1.36 -20.64 0.97
CA PHE A 171 -1.59 -19.91 2.23
C PHE A 171 -2.51 -18.69 2.08
N PHE A 172 -2.47 -17.99 0.95
CA PHE A 172 -3.16 -16.71 0.80
C PHE A 172 -4.53 -16.88 0.16
N ASP A 173 -5.53 -16.21 0.73
CA ASP A 173 -6.87 -16.09 0.15
C ASP A 173 -6.83 -15.18 -1.08
N LYS A 174 -5.97 -14.15 -1.03
CA LYS A 174 -5.80 -13.17 -2.10
C LYS A 174 -4.36 -12.75 -2.28
N ILE A 175 -3.92 -12.61 -3.53
CA ILE A 175 -2.58 -12.13 -3.88
C ILE A 175 -2.69 -11.00 -4.90
N LEU A 176 -1.97 -9.91 -4.65
CA LEU A 176 -1.75 -8.82 -5.58
C LEU A 176 -0.31 -8.91 -6.12
N VAL A 177 -0.18 -8.91 -7.44
CA VAL A 177 1.10 -8.84 -8.15
C VAL A 177 1.07 -7.58 -9.02
N ASP A 178 1.55 -6.47 -8.47
CA ASP A 178 1.86 -5.27 -9.23
C ASP A 178 3.28 -5.39 -9.78
N ALA A 179 3.39 -5.98 -10.96
CA ALA A 179 4.65 -6.53 -11.40
C ALA A 179 5.61 -5.42 -11.87
N PRO A 180 6.93 -5.55 -11.62
CA PRO A 180 7.93 -4.73 -12.29
C PRO A 180 7.79 -4.86 -13.81
N CYS A 181 7.61 -3.73 -14.49
CA CYS A 181 7.32 -3.68 -15.92
C CYS A 181 8.19 -2.62 -16.62
N SER A 182 8.05 -2.53 -17.95
CA SER A 182 8.72 -1.52 -18.78
C SER A 182 8.30 -0.08 -18.47
N GLY A 183 7.15 0.12 -17.80
CA GLY A 183 6.77 1.40 -17.21
C GLY A 183 6.34 2.46 -18.23
N GLU A 184 5.79 2.07 -19.37
CA GLU A 184 5.37 3.00 -20.44
C GLU A 184 4.33 4.04 -19.97
N GLY A 185 3.48 3.69 -18.99
CA GLY A 185 2.54 4.63 -18.36
C GLY A 185 3.23 5.69 -17.49
N MET A 186 4.49 5.48 -17.10
CA MET A 186 5.27 6.45 -16.33
C MET A 186 5.96 7.50 -17.21
N PHE A 187 5.98 7.34 -18.54
CA PHE A 187 6.68 8.24 -19.44
C PHE A 187 6.29 9.71 -19.23
N ARG A 188 5.00 10.03 -19.01
CA ARG A 188 4.55 11.41 -18.75
C ARG A 188 5.09 11.99 -17.44
N LYS A 189 5.51 11.16 -16.49
CA LYS A 189 5.92 11.54 -15.13
C LYS A 189 7.42 11.45 -14.89
N ASP A 190 8.10 10.54 -15.56
CA ASP A 190 9.47 10.13 -15.28
C ASP A 190 10.29 10.02 -16.57
N GLU A 191 11.25 10.93 -16.76
CA GLU A 191 12.14 10.94 -17.93
C GLU A 191 13.10 9.74 -17.92
N ASP A 192 13.46 9.23 -16.73
CA ASP A 192 14.34 8.07 -16.61
C ASP A 192 13.66 6.83 -17.19
N ALA A 193 12.34 6.67 -16.98
CA ALA A 193 11.56 5.58 -17.54
C ALA A 193 11.63 5.54 -19.08
N VAL A 194 11.67 6.70 -19.72
CA VAL A 194 11.85 6.83 -21.18
C VAL A 194 13.23 6.36 -21.60
N SER A 195 14.27 6.72 -20.84
CA SER A 195 15.67 6.42 -21.16
C SER A 195 16.03 4.94 -21.08
N PHE A 196 15.40 4.19 -20.16
CA PHE A 196 15.66 2.76 -19.96
C PHE A 196 14.83 1.86 -20.88
N TRP A 197 13.81 2.40 -21.55
CA TRP A 197 12.89 1.60 -22.34
C TRP A 197 13.53 1.08 -23.63
N SER A 198 13.30 -0.20 -23.93
CA SER A 198 13.62 -0.83 -25.22
C SER A 198 12.76 -2.06 -25.46
N PRO A 199 12.59 -2.52 -26.71
CA PRO A 199 11.87 -3.78 -26.98
C PRO A 199 12.49 -5.00 -26.27
N ALA A 200 13.82 -5.05 -26.14
CA ALA A 200 14.49 -6.12 -25.41
C ALA A 200 14.17 -6.08 -23.90
N TYR A 201 14.06 -4.88 -23.33
CA TYR A 201 13.69 -4.70 -21.92
C TYR A 201 12.23 -5.12 -21.64
N VAL A 202 11.31 -4.86 -22.57
CA VAL A 202 9.92 -5.36 -22.51
C VAL A 202 9.88 -6.88 -22.39
N GLU A 203 10.63 -7.60 -23.22
CA GLU A 203 10.71 -9.07 -23.17
C GLU A 203 11.35 -9.58 -21.87
N GLU A 204 12.39 -8.89 -21.37
CA GLU A 204 12.99 -9.21 -20.07
C GLU A 204 11.98 -9.06 -18.93
N CYS A 205 11.20 -7.97 -18.95
CA CYS A 205 10.11 -7.72 -18.01
C CYS A 205 9.05 -8.82 -18.08
N ALA A 206 8.58 -9.19 -19.28
CA ALA A 206 7.61 -10.27 -19.45
C ALA A 206 8.14 -11.62 -18.92
N ALA A 207 9.40 -11.96 -19.17
CA ALA A 207 10.02 -13.17 -18.62
C ALA A 207 10.13 -13.12 -17.08
N ARG A 208 10.42 -11.95 -16.49
CA ARG A 208 10.44 -11.75 -15.04
C ARG A 208 9.06 -11.88 -14.43
N GLN A 209 8.04 -11.27 -15.05
CA GLN A 209 6.65 -11.30 -14.61
C GLN A 209 6.12 -12.73 -14.53
N ARG A 210 6.42 -13.57 -15.53
CA ARG A 210 6.06 -15.00 -15.54
C ARG A 210 6.63 -15.76 -14.34
N ARG A 211 7.91 -15.55 -13.99
CA ARG A 211 8.53 -16.16 -12.79
C ARG A 211 7.87 -15.73 -11.48
N ILE A 212 7.51 -14.44 -11.37
CA ILE A 212 6.81 -13.90 -10.19
C ILE A 212 5.41 -14.53 -10.08
N LEU A 213 4.70 -14.67 -11.21
CA LEU A 213 3.36 -15.24 -11.26
C LEU A 213 3.33 -16.73 -10.91
N GLU A 214 4.35 -17.52 -11.26
CA GLU A 214 4.49 -18.91 -10.78
C GLU A 214 4.55 -18.98 -9.26
N SER A 215 5.36 -18.12 -8.66
CA SER A 215 5.48 -18.05 -7.20
C SER A 215 4.14 -17.63 -6.57
N ALA A 216 3.45 -16.65 -7.16
CA ALA A 216 2.13 -16.23 -6.70
C ALA A 216 1.10 -17.38 -6.81
N TYR A 217 1.06 -18.12 -7.92
CA TYR A 217 0.18 -19.25 -8.11
C TYR A 217 0.40 -20.36 -7.06
N ALA A 218 1.66 -20.66 -6.74
CA ALA A 218 2.02 -21.67 -5.73
C ALA A 218 1.54 -21.28 -4.33
N MET A 219 1.52 -19.99 -4.03
CA MET A 219 1.10 -19.43 -2.74
C MET A 219 -0.42 -19.27 -2.58
N LEU A 220 -1.17 -19.31 -3.68
CA LEU A 220 -2.61 -19.07 -3.71
C LEU A 220 -3.40 -20.32 -3.26
N LYS A 221 -4.36 -20.12 -2.35
CA LYS A 221 -5.31 -21.16 -1.95
C LYS A 221 -6.24 -21.58 -3.08
N GLU A 222 -6.84 -22.75 -2.92
CA GLU A 222 -8.09 -23.11 -3.61
C GLU A 222 -9.15 -22.02 -3.43
N GLY A 223 -9.80 -21.63 -4.53
CA GLY A 223 -10.79 -20.55 -4.55
C GLY A 223 -10.19 -19.15 -4.41
N GLY A 224 -8.88 -19.04 -4.17
CA GLY A 224 -8.19 -17.79 -3.95
C GLY A 224 -8.14 -16.91 -5.20
N ILE A 225 -8.02 -15.60 -4.99
CA ILE A 225 -7.99 -14.59 -6.06
C ILE A 225 -6.58 -14.06 -6.26
N LEU A 226 -6.11 -14.09 -7.50
CA LEU A 226 -4.90 -13.40 -7.95
C LEU A 226 -5.30 -12.18 -8.76
N VAL A 227 -4.78 -11.00 -8.40
CA VAL A 227 -4.81 -9.82 -9.27
C VAL A 227 -3.41 -9.53 -9.75
N TYR A 228 -3.25 -9.51 -11.08
CA TYR A 228 -2.05 -9.07 -11.75
C TYR A 228 -2.26 -7.66 -12.32
N SER A 229 -1.26 -6.80 -12.18
CA SER A 229 -1.25 -5.48 -12.81
C SER A 229 0.12 -5.04 -13.27
N THR A 230 0.11 -4.10 -14.22
CA THR A 230 1.28 -3.35 -14.68
C THR A 230 0.91 -1.89 -14.92
N CYS A 231 1.92 -1.02 -14.98
CA CYS A 231 1.78 0.35 -15.49
C CYS A 231 2.41 0.49 -16.90
N THR A 232 2.25 -0.53 -17.76
CA THR A 232 2.74 -0.53 -19.14
C THR A 232 1.61 -0.84 -20.14
N PHE A 233 1.77 -0.42 -21.39
CA PHE A 233 0.78 -0.65 -22.45
C PHE A 233 1.07 -1.92 -23.26
N SER A 234 2.32 -2.37 -23.25
CA SER A 234 2.85 -3.53 -23.96
C SER A 234 2.03 -4.83 -23.82
N PRO A 235 1.50 -5.41 -24.91
CA PRO A 235 0.84 -6.72 -24.92
C PRO A 235 1.66 -7.88 -24.35
N GLU A 236 2.97 -7.86 -24.57
CA GLU A 236 3.93 -8.89 -24.17
C GLU A 236 3.98 -9.04 -22.65
N GLU A 237 3.80 -7.93 -21.94
CA GLU A 237 3.73 -7.89 -20.49
C GLU A 237 2.30 -8.10 -19.99
N ASN A 238 1.29 -7.74 -20.77
CA ASN A 238 -0.11 -7.77 -20.36
C ASN A 238 -0.86 -9.03 -20.84
N GLU A 239 -1.56 -8.96 -21.98
CA GLU A 239 -2.39 -10.05 -22.48
C GLU A 239 -1.62 -11.35 -22.67
N GLN A 240 -0.40 -11.29 -23.20
CA GLN A 240 0.39 -12.49 -23.49
C GLN A 240 0.94 -13.13 -22.21
N THR A 241 1.24 -12.35 -21.17
CA THR A 241 1.59 -12.89 -19.85
C THR A 241 0.41 -13.61 -19.21
N ILE A 242 -0.80 -13.05 -19.32
CA ILE A 242 -2.02 -13.67 -18.79
C ILE A 242 -2.40 -14.92 -19.58
N GLU A 243 -2.32 -14.87 -20.91
CA GLU A 243 -2.52 -16.03 -21.80
C GLU A 243 -1.56 -17.16 -21.40
N TRP A 244 -0.27 -16.87 -21.28
CA TRP A 244 0.73 -17.85 -20.85
C TRP A 244 0.41 -18.46 -19.49
N LEU A 245 -0.03 -17.65 -18.51
CA LEU A 245 -0.32 -18.14 -17.16
C LEU A 245 -1.53 -19.10 -17.19
N LEU A 246 -2.56 -18.77 -17.97
CA LEU A 246 -3.75 -19.61 -18.14
C LEU A 246 -3.48 -20.88 -18.95
N GLU A 247 -2.46 -20.89 -19.81
CA GLU A 247 -1.98 -22.10 -20.50
C GLU A 247 -1.13 -22.99 -19.58
N ALA A 248 -0.30 -22.38 -18.72
CA ALA A 248 0.55 -23.09 -17.77
C ALA A 248 -0.26 -23.76 -16.65
N HIS A 249 -1.39 -23.16 -16.26
CA HIS A 249 -2.24 -23.63 -15.16
C HIS A 249 -3.71 -23.70 -15.58
N ASP A 250 -4.16 -24.89 -15.98
CA ASP A 250 -5.51 -25.16 -16.49
C ASP A 250 -6.63 -24.97 -15.44
N ASP A 251 -6.26 -24.87 -14.17
CA ASP A 251 -7.16 -24.62 -13.05
C ASP A 251 -7.34 -23.14 -12.73
N LEU A 252 -6.71 -22.23 -13.48
CA LEU A 252 -6.96 -20.80 -13.38
C LEU A 252 -8.09 -20.36 -14.31
N ARG A 253 -8.97 -19.51 -13.77
CA ARG A 253 -10.04 -18.85 -14.54
C ARG A 253 -9.89 -17.35 -14.48
N LEU A 254 -9.90 -16.69 -15.64
CA LEU A 254 -9.98 -15.24 -15.74
C LEU A 254 -11.41 -14.77 -15.42
N LEU A 255 -11.54 -13.92 -14.42
CA LEU A 255 -12.81 -13.36 -13.94
C LEU A 255 -13.07 -11.97 -14.55
N PRO A 256 -14.35 -11.64 -14.84
CA PRO A 256 -14.70 -10.34 -15.39
C PRO A 256 -14.44 -9.21 -14.40
N ILE A 257 -13.79 -8.14 -14.90
CA ILE A 257 -13.67 -6.85 -14.22
C ILE A 257 -14.74 -5.90 -14.79
N ALA A 258 -15.47 -5.21 -13.92
CA ALA A 258 -16.46 -4.22 -14.35
C ALA A 258 -15.78 -3.03 -15.07
N LYS A 259 -16.31 -2.66 -16.23
CA LYS A 259 -15.79 -1.60 -17.12
C LYS A 259 -16.43 -0.24 -16.84
N ALA A 260 -16.39 0.17 -15.58
CA ALA A 260 -16.94 1.45 -15.14
C ALA A 260 -15.86 2.54 -15.16
N GLY A 261 -16.25 3.82 -15.32
CA GLY A 261 -15.32 4.94 -15.15
C GLY A 261 -14.23 5.06 -16.24
N GLY A 262 -14.50 4.59 -17.45
CA GLY A 262 -13.57 4.66 -18.59
C GLY A 262 -12.57 3.50 -18.68
N LEU A 263 -12.73 2.46 -17.84
CA LEU A 263 -11.99 1.21 -17.98
C LEU A 263 -12.43 0.50 -19.27
N GLU A 264 -11.47 0.15 -20.11
CA GLU A 264 -11.68 -0.61 -21.35
C GLU A 264 -11.39 -2.11 -21.16
N PRO A 265 -11.92 -3.01 -21.99
CA PRO A 265 -11.53 -4.42 -21.98
C PRO A 265 -10.07 -4.65 -22.37
N GLY A 266 -9.52 -5.79 -21.96
CA GLY A 266 -8.32 -6.34 -22.60
C GLY A 266 -8.57 -6.63 -24.07
N ARG A 267 -7.51 -6.76 -24.86
CA ARG A 267 -7.57 -6.91 -26.32
C ARG A 267 -7.27 -8.36 -26.73
N PRO A 268 -8.25 -9.25 -26.95
CA PRO A 268 -8.00 -10.64 -27.36
C PRO A 268 -7.05 -10.77 -28.54
N GLU A 269 -7.13 -9.87 -29.51
CA GLU A 269 -6.30 -9.80 -30.71
C GLU A 269 -4.81 -9.51 -30.43
N TRP A 270 -4.46 -9.14 -29.20
CA TRP A 270 -3.07 -8.92 -28.77
C TRP A 270 -2.45 -10.14 -28.08
N THR A 271 -3.24 -11.18 -27.87
CA THR A 271 -2.77 -12.50 -27.48
C THR A 271 -2.20 -13.27 -28.67
N LYS A 272 -1.47 -14.36 -28.43
CA LYS A 272 -0.94 -15.21 -29.50
C LYS A 272 -2.01 -16.09 -30.14
N THR A 273 -3.09 -16.40 -29.40
CA THR A 273 -4.14 -17.34 -29.84
C THR A 273 -5.50 -16.69 -30.07
N ASN A 274 -5.60 -15.35 -30.03
CA ASN A 274 -6.86 -14.60 -30.08
C ASN A 274 -7.85 -15.02 -28.98
N ARG A 275 -7.34 -15.20 -27.75
CA ARG A 275 -8.08 -15.77 -26.64
C ARG A 275 -9.20 -14.82 -26.18
N SER A 276 -10.44 -15.17 -26.53
CA SER A 276 -11.62 -14.32 -26.34
C SER A 276 -11.93 -13.92 -24.89
N ASP A 277 -11.57 -14.73 -23.90
CA ASP A 277 -11.84 -14.43 -22.48
C ASP A 277 -11.00 -13.24 -21.96
N LEU A 278 -9.96 -12.79 -22.68
CA LEU A 278 -9.15 -11.62 -22.29
C LEU A 278 -9.94 -10.32 -22.24
N VAL A 279 -11.14 -10.24 -22.85
CA VAL A 279 -12.06 -9.11 -22.65
C VAL A 279 -12.44 -8.90 -21.17
N HIS A 280 -12.28 -9.93 -20.33
CA HIS A 280 -12.50 -9.84 -18.90
C HIS A 280 -11.44 -9.03 -18.16
N ALA A 281 -10.20 -8.96 -18.67
CA ALA A 281 -9.17 -8.06 -18.17
C ALA A 281 -9.55 -6.59 -18.43
N ALA A 282 -8.87 -5.65 -17.79
CA ALA A 282 -9.13 -4.23 -17.94
C ALA A 282 -7.86 -3.46 -18.33
N ARG A 283 -8.04 -2.49 -19.23
CA ARG A 283 -7.05 -1.48 -19.58
C ARG A 283 -7.55 -0.10 -19.18
N LEU A 284 -6.67 0.65 -18.54
CA LEU A 284 -6.87 2.04 -18.18
C LEU A 284 -6.00 2.84 -19.14
N TRP A 285 -6.63 3.56 -20.07
CA TRP A 285 -5.91 4.33 -21.09
C TRP A 285 -5.94 5.82 -20.76
N PRO A 286 -4.81 6.54 -20.88
CA PRO A 286 -4.75 7.97 -20.56
C PRO A 286 -5.62 8.85 -21.49
N HIS A 287 -5.98 8.36 -22.68
CA HIS A 287 -6.89 9.07 -23.61
C HIS A 287 -8.37 8.72 -23.41
N ARG A 288 -8.69 7.72 -22.58
CA ARG A 288 -10.08 7.31 -22.27
C ARG A 288 -10.52 7.72 -20.87
N LEU A 289 -9.58 7.93 -19.94
CA LEU A 289 -9.84 8.35 -18.57
C LEU A 289 -8.75 9.26 -18.03
N LYS A 290 -9.04 9.96 -16.91
CA LYS A 290 -8.05 10.76 -16.18
C LYS A 290 -7.15 9.86 -15.34
N GLY A 291 -6.00 9.50 -15.87
CA GLY A 291 -4.98 8.65 -15.25
C GLY A 291 -3.80 8.43 -16.19
N GLU A 292 -2.72 7.82 -15.69
CA GLU A 292 -1.49 7.63 -16.48
C GLU A 292 -1.50 6.34 -17.31
N GLY A 293 -2.16 5.31 -16.80
CA GLY A 293 -2.43 4.08 -17.52
C GLY A 293 -1.99 2.83 -16.78
N HIS A 294 -2.81 1.78 -16.84
CA HIS A 294 -2.60 0.49 -16.16
C HIS A 294 -3.26 -0.65 -16.94
N PHE A 295 -2.75 -1.86 -16.73
CA PHE A 295 -3.46 -3.10 -17.06
C PHE A 295 -3.79 -3.86 -15.78
N VAL A 296 -4.95 -4.51 -15.74
CA VAL A 296 -5.38 -5.32 -14.59
C VAL A 296 -6.06 -6.61 -15.07
N ALA A 297 -5.66 -7.75 -14.52
CA ALA A 297 -6.31 -9.04 -14.72
C ALA A 297 -6.64 -9.67 -13.36
N LYS A 298 -7.82 -10.31 -13.26
CA LYS A 298 -8.30 -10.96 -12.04
C LYS A 298 -8.54 -12.43 -12.30
N LEU A 299 -7.81 -13.29 -11.62
CA LEU A 299 -7.87 -14.74 -11.80
C LEU A 299 -8.32 -15.43 -10.51
N GLN A 300 -8.96 -16.58 -10.65
CA GLN A 300 -9.32 -17.46 -9.53
C GLN A 300 -8.80 -18.87 -9.76
N LYS A 301 -8.16 -19.43 -8.74
CA LYS A 301 -7.72 -20.84 -8.73
C LYS A 301 -8.89 -21.75 -8.37
N GLN A 302 -9.22 -22.68 -9.26
CA GLN A 302 -10.36 -23.58 -9.10
C GLN A 302 -10.00 -24.87 -8.37
N ARG A 303 -8.78 -25.40 -8.56
CA ARG A 303 -8.41 -26.72 -8.04
C ARG A 303 -7.86 -26.66 -6.63
N SER A 304 -8.12 -27.73 -5.89
CA SER A 304 -7.65 -27.91 -4.52
C SER A 304 -6.14 -27.92 -4.40
N THR A 305 -5.63 -27.08 -3.51
CA THR A 305 -4.23 -27.06 -3.07
C THR A 305 -4.09 -27.79 -1.75
N SER A 306 -2.94 -28.44 -1.53
CA SER A 306 -2.63 -28.97 -0.20
C SER A 306 -2.69 -27.84 0.85
N PRO A 307 -3.29 -28.07 2.02
CA PRO A 307 -3.37 -27.04 3.04
C PRO A 307 -1.98 -26.69 3.55
N TRP A 308 -1.75 -25.40 3.83
CA TRP A 308 -0.51 -24.94 4.44
C TRP A 308 -0.27 -25.63 5.80
N ARG A 309 0.93 -26.21 5.97
CA ARG A 309 1.32 -26.98 7.17
C ARG A 309 2.35 -26.26 8.07
N GLY A 310 2.51 -24.95 7.89
CA GLY A 310 3.44 -24.18 8.71
C GLY A 310 2.96 -23.98 10.15
N ARG A 311 3.79 -23.29 10.93
CA ARG A 311 3.50 -22.98 12.34
C ARG A 311 3.00 -21.55 12.47
N TRP A 312 2.11 -21.33 13.43
CA TRP A 312 1.70 -19.99 13.85
C TRP A 312 2.72 -19.38 14.82
N ALA A 313 2.90 -18.07 14.75
CA ALA A 313 3.75 -17.35 15.66
C ALA A 313 3.23 -17.48 17.10
N LYS A 314 4.16 -17.64 18.04
CA LYS A 314 3.90 -17.58 19.48
C LYS A 314 4.54 -16.32 20.04
N SER A 315 4.05 -15.88 21.20
CA SER A 315 4.65 -14.75 21.90
C SER A 315 6.11 -15.05 22.23
N SER A 316 7.02 -14.20 21.76
CA SER A 316 8.44 -14.26 22.10
C SER A 316 8.85 -13.16 23.09
N ALA A 317 7.94 -12.22 23.38
CA ALA A 317 8.23 -11.09 24.25
C ALA A 317 8.41 -11.52 25.73
N PRO A 318 9.45 -11.01 26.43
CA PRO A 318 9.62 -11.26 27.87
C PRO A 318 8.42 -10.74 28.67
N LYS A 319 7.98 -11.49 29.70
CA LYS A 319 6.89 -11.07 30.60
C LYS A 319 7.13 -9.68 31.21
N ALA A 320 8.38 -9.33 31.49
CA ALA A 320 8.74 -8.00 31.99
C ALA A 320 8.45 -6.88 30.97
N ALA A 321 8.76 -7.10 29.69
CA ALA A 321 8.47 -6.14 28.62
C ALA A 321 6.95 -5.94 28.44
N ILE A 322 6.19 -7.03 28.47
CA ILE A 322 4.72 -6.99 28.40
C ILE A 322 4.15 -6.20 29.59
N ARG A 323 4.66 -6.42 30.82
CA ARG A 323 4.23 -5.63 31.99
C ARG A 323 4.49 -4.13 31.83
N LEU A 324 5.64 -3.74 31.29
CA LEU A 324 5.95 -2.32 31.04
C LEU A 324 5.03 -1.71 29.98
N TYR A 325 4.66 -2.49 28.95
CA TYR A 325 3.64 -2.06 27.99
C TYR A 325 2.27 -1.88 28.65
N ARG A 326 1.82 -2.84 29.47
CA ARG A 326 0.54 -2.73 30.21
C ARG A 326 0.50 -1.53 31.14
N GLN A 327 1.62 -1.21 31.81
CA GLN A 327 1.71 0.00 32.62
C GLN A 327 1.55 1.27 31.78
N PHE A 328 2.24 1.36 30.64
CA PHE A 328 2.06 2.47 29.70
C PHE A 328 0.63 2.56 29.17
N GLU A 329 0.03 1.43 28.79
CA GLU A 329 -1.35 1.35 28.29
C GLU A 329 -2.35 1.87 29.33
N GLN A 330 -2.18 1.50 30.61
CA GLN A 330 -2.99 2.04 31.70
C GLN A 330 -2.76 3.54 31.95
N GLU A 331 -1.55 4.05 31.72
CA GLU A 331 -1.22 5.48 31.87
C GLU A 331 -1.75 6.33 30.71
N ALA A 332 -1.71 5.81 29.48
CA ALA A 332 -1.89 6.62 28.26
C ALA A 332 -3.15 6.28 27.45
N LEU A 333 -3.70 5.06 27.57
CA LEU A 333 -4.80 4.55 26.75
C LEU A 333 -6.04 4.22 27.59
N ARG A 334 -7.23 4.40 26.99
CA ARG A 334 -8.53 4.10 27.62
C ARG A 334 -8.97 2.64 27.43
N THR A 335 -8.41 1.96 26.44
CA THR A 335 -8.75 0.57 26.08
C THR A 335 -7.49 -0.29 26.06
N GLU A 336 -7.64 -1.53 26.50
CA GLU A 336 -6.58 -2.53 26.41
C GLU A 336 -6.57 -3.19 25.02
N ARG A 337 -5.39 -3.54 24.53
CA ARG A 337 -5.18 -4.26 23.28
C ARG A 337 -4.57 -5.62 23.55
N ASP A 338 -5.21 -6.68 23.09
CA ASP A 338 -4.71 -8.04 23.21
C ASP A 338 -4.19 -8.58 21.88
N GLY A 339 -3.19 -9.46 21.97
CA GLY A 339 -2.60 -10.08 20.80
C GLY A 339 -1.32 -10.84 21.12
N THR A 340 -0.66 -11.31 20.06
CA THR A 340 0.62 -12.01 20.17
C THR A 340 1.76 -11.00 20.24
N PHE A 341 2.43 -10.90 21.39
CA PHE A 341 3.54 -9.99 21.59
C PHE A 341 4.86 -10.56 21.07
N MET A 342 5.59 -9.79 20.26
CA MET A 342 6.89 -10.15 19.73
C MET A 342 7.94 -9.12 20.13
N SER A 343 9.14 -9.59 20.48
CA SER A 343 10.28 -8.71 20.76
C SER A 343 11.35 -8.84 19.68
N PHE A 344 11.86 -7.68 19.25
CA PHE A 344 13.00 -7.55 18.34
C PHE A 344 14.04 -6.66 19.02
N GLY A 345 14.96 -7.29 19.77
CA GLY A 345 15.84 -6.55 20.69
C GLY A 345 15.01 -5.79 21.74
N PRO A 346 15.18 -4.47 21.92
CA PRO A 346 14.41 -3.67 22.88
C PRO A 346 13.01 -3.32 22.36
N HIS A 347 12.70 -3.55 21.09
CA HIS A 347 11.42 -3.19 20.49
C HIS A 347 10.36 -4.25 20.78
N LEU A 348 9.17 -3.78 21.12
CA LEU A 348 7.98 -4.59 21.33
C LEU A 348 6.97 -4.30 20.22
N ALA A 349 6.42 -5.37 19.63
CA ALA A 349 5.37 -5.30 18.63
C ALA A 349 4.23 -6.28 18.96
N MET A 350 3.07 -6.01 18.39
CA MET A 350 1.90 -6.89 18.42
C MET A 350 1.66 -7.42 17.01
N LEU A 351 1.65 -8.73 16.87
CA LEU A 351 1.42 -9.37 15.57
C LEU A 351 -0.05 -9.33 15.17
N PRO A 352 -0.32 -9.38 13.85
CA PRO A 352 -1.67 -9.63 13.35
C PRO A 352 -2.22 -10.98 13.80
N GLU A 353 -3.54 -11.12 13.74
CA GLU A 353 -4.19 -12.42 13.89
C GLU A 353 -3.67 -13.41 12.85
N ARG A 354 -3.56 -14.69 13.25
CA ARG A 354 -3.07 -15.77 12.37
C ARG A 354 -1.72 -15.44 11.70
N CYS A 355 -0.85 -14.67 12.36
CA CYS A 355 0.50 -14.44 11.87
C CYS A 355 1.29 -15.77 11.85
N PRO A 356 1.90 -16.16 10.72
CA PRO A 356 2.77 -17.33 10.65
C PRO A 356 4.06 -17.10 11.45
N ASP A 357 4.74 -18.19 11.80
CA ASP A 357 6.10 -18.14 12.35
C ASP A 357 7.03 -17.40 11.37
N LEU A 358 7.59 -16.27 11.82
CA LEU A 358 8.45 -15.42 11.01
C LEU A 358 9.94 -15.80 11.10
N SER A 359 10.27 -16.86 11.84
CA SER A 359 11.65 -17.29 12.05
C SER A 359 12.36 -17.60 10.74
N GLY A 360 13.52 -16.97 10.53
CA GLY A 360 14.34 -17.11 9.32
C GLY A 360 14.00 -16.15 8.18
N MET A 361 12.95 -15.33 8.32
CA MET A 361 12.59 -14.32 7.32
C MET A 361 13.24 -12.96 7.62
N LYS A 362 13.52 -12.19 6.58
CA LYS A 362 13.92 -10.78 6.65
C LYS A 362 12.69 -9.90 6.88
N VAL A 363 12.33 -9.75 8.15
CA VAL A 363 11.18 -8.94 8.58
C VAL A 363 11.61 -7.51 8.87
N MET A 364 11.02 -6.56 8.14
CA MET A 364 11.25 -5.13 8.35
C MET A 364 10.26 -4.53 9.35
N ARG A 365 9.05 -5.08 9.41
CA ARG A 365 7.98 -4.68 10.34
C ARG A 365 7.07 -5.87 10.62
N ALA A 366 6.74 -6.11 11.89
CA ALA A 366 5.88 -7.22 12.29
C ALA A 366 4.62 -6.69 13.00
N GLY A 367 3.58 -6.39 12.22
CA GLY A 367 2.33 -5.84 12.76
C GLY A 367 2.48 -4.43 13.33
N LEU A 368 1.88 -4.21 14.50
CA LEU A 368 1.88 -2.93 15.18
C LEU A 368 3.07 -2.80 16.12
N HIS A 369 4.00 -1.89 15.82
CA HIS A 369 5.08 -1.55 16.75
C HIS A 369 4.51 -0.75 17.93
N LEU A 370 4.68 -1.27 19.15
CA LEU A 370 4.10 -0.70 20.36
C LEU A 370 5.03 0.31 21.02
N GLY A 371 6.32 -0.02 21.11
CA GLY A 371 7.28 0.79 21.83
C GLY A 371 8.66 0.16 21.95
N GLU A 372 9.55 0.88 22.60
CA GLU A 372 10.87 0.42 22.98
C GLU A 372 10.97 0.33 24.50
N VAL A 373 11.42 -0.81 25.01
CA VAL A 373 11.68 -1.00 26.43
C VAL A 373 13.02 -0.36 26.78
N LYS A 374 12.98 0.66 27.65
CA LYS A 374 14.17 1.37 28.15
C LYS A 374 14.23 1.28 29.66
N LYS A 375 15.18 0.49 30.17
CA LYS A 375 15.36 0.22 31.60
C LYS A 375 14.05 -0.27 32.23
N GLU A 376 13.38 0.58 33.01
CA GLU A 376 12.17 0.27 33.77
C GLU A 376 10.91 0.93 33.18
N ARG A 377 10.94 1.35 31.91
CA ARG A 377 9.76 1.94 31.25
C ARG A 377 9.65 1.53 29.78
N LEU A 378 8.45 1.67 29.23
CA LEU A 378 8.21 1.67 27.79
C LEU A 378 8.21 3.12 27.27
N GLU A 379 8.92 3.38 26.19
CA GLU A 379 8.71 4.56 25.35
C GLU A 379 7.85 4.16 24.15
N PRO A 380 6.67 4.76 23.95
CA PRO A 380 5.74 4.33 22.92
C PRO A 380 6.26 4.67 21.52
N ASN A 381 5.96 3.78 20.56
CA ASN A 381 6.37 3.96 19.18
C ASN A 381 5.37 4.87 18.43
N HIS A 382 5.86 5.59 17.43
CA HIS A 382 5.04 6.46 16.58
C HIS A 382 3.94 5.70 15.84
N ALA A 383 4.20 4.46 15.41
CA ALA A 383 3.21 3.56 14.83
C ALA A 383 1.98 3.39 15.73
N LEU A 384 2.18 3.25 17.05
CA LEU A 384 1.07 3.14 17.99
C LEU A 384 0.23 4.41 17.96
N ALA A 385 0.84 5.60 17.99
CA ALA A 385 0.11 6.87 17.91
C ALA A 385 -0.75 6.95 16.64
N LEU A 386 -0.20 6.60 15.48
CA LEU A 386 -0.91 6.69 14.20
C LEU A 386 -2.00 5.62 14.02
N SER A 387 -1.98 4.53 14.79
CA SER A 387 -2.99 3.47 14.78
C SER A 387 -4.20 3.73 15.66
N LEU A 388 -4.16 4.77 16.49
CA LEU A 388 -5.23 5.11 17.44
C LEU A 388 -6.28 6.00 16.78
N ARG A 389 -7.42 6.14 17.45
CA ARG A 389 -8.30 7.30 17.38
C ARG A 389 -8.08 8.17 18.62
N THR A 390 -8.39 9.46 18.53
CA THR A 390 -8.11 10.40 19.65
C THR A 390 -8.89 10.05 20.91
N GLU A 391 -10.09 9.47 20.77
CA GLU A 391 -10.89 8.97 21.87
C GLU A 391 -10.29 7.76 22.62
N GLU A 392 -9.34 7.03 22.01
CA GLU A 392 -8.63 5.92 22.66
C GLU A 392 -7.53 6.41 23.61
N ALA A 393 -7.04 7.65 23.44
CA ALA A 393 -6.03 8.24 24.31
C ALA A 393 -6.66 8.86 25.56
N ARG A 394 -5.99 8.75 26.72
CA ARG A 394 -6.44 9.38 27.97
C ARG A 394 -6.30 10.90 27.93
N HIS A 395 -5.19 11.36 27.38
CA HIS A 395 -4.85 12.77 27.26
C HIS A 395 -4.53 13.08 25.80
N VAL A 396 -5.12 14.17 25.30
CA VAL A 396 -4.91 14.67 23.95
C VAL A 396 -4.50 16.13 24.02
N LEU A 397 -3.51 16.50 23.20
CA LEU A 397 -3.23 17.89 22.83
C LEU A 397 -3.59 18.03 21.36
N ASP A 398 -4.75 18.63 21.09
CA ASP A 398 -5.24 18.82 19.73
C ASP A 398 -4.82 20.20 19.22
N LEU A 399 -4.11 20.24 18.10
CA LEU A 399 -3.57 21.45 17.50
C LEU A 399 -4.27 21.70 16.18
N ALA A 400 -4.57 22.97 15.88
CA ALA A 400 -5.12 23.31 14.57
C ALA A 400 -4.07 23.07 13.47
N SER A 401 -4.46 22.53 12.31
CA SER A 401 -3.54 22.34 11.17
C SER A 401 -2.92 23.65 10.66
N THR A 402 -3.57 24.78 10.92
CA THR A 402 -3.10 26.13 10.59
C THR A 402 -2.25 26.77 11.67
N SER A 403 -2.09 26.14 12.84
CA SER A 403 -1.34 26.73 13.96
C SER A 403 0.16 26.65 13.76
N GLU A 404 0.91 27.60 14.31
CA GLU A 404 2.37 27.52 14.35
C GLU A 404 2.84 26.37 15.25
N ASP A 405 2.07 26.02 16.28
CA ASP A 405 2.43 24.97 17.23
C ASP A 405 2.51 23.58 16.57
N ILE A 406 1.63 23.24 15.61
CA ILE A 406 1.77 21.96 14.87
C ILE A 406 3.05 21.95 14.02
N VAL A 407 3.42 23.08 13.43
CA VAL A 407 4.65 23.22 12.64
C VAL A 407 5.89 23.06 13.53
N ARG A 408 5.92 23.75 14.67
CA ARG A 408 7.00 23.64 15.67
C ARG A 408 7.13 22.22 16.18
N TYR A 409 6.01 21.59 16.52
CA TYR A 409 6.02 20.19 16.95
C TYR A 409 6.51 19.26 15.85
N TRP A 410 6.08 19.45 14.60
CA TRP A 410 6.54 18.65 13.47
C TRP A 410 8.04 18.83 13.18
N ARG A 411 8.60 20.02 13.43
CA ARG A 411 10.06 20.29 13.40
C ARG A 411 10.82 19.67 14.57
N GLY A 412 10.13 19.12 15.57
CA GLY A 412 10.74 18.45 16.71
C GLY A 412 10.90 19.33 17.95
N GLU A 413 10.28 20.52 17.98
CA GLU A 413 10.33 21.43 19.12
C GLU A 413 9.39 20.98 20.26
N THR A 414 9.65 21.50 21.45
CA THR A 414 8.77 21.35 22.62
C THR A 414 7.70 22.43 22.66
N LEU A 415 6.53 22.13 23.22
CA LEU A 415 5.45 23.09 23.40
C LEU A 415 5.23 23.40 24.88
N SER A 416 4.87 24.64 25.21
CA SER A 416 4.54 25.07 26.57
C SER A 416 3.03 25.12 26.74
N THR A 417 2.53 24.38 27.73
CA THR A 417 1.09 24.19 27.97
C THR A 417 0.68 24.48 29.42
N GLY A 418 1.63 24.46 30.36
CA GLY A 418 1.36 24.62 31.79
C GLY A 418 0.78 23.37 32.49
N GLY A 419 0.62 22.25 31.78
CA GLY A 419 0.11 20.98 32.32
C GLY A 419 1.18 20.00 32.83
N ASP A 420 0.75 18.88 33.39
CA ASP A 420 1.64 17.79 33.86
C ASP A 420 0.98 16.41 33.65
N ARG A 421 0.41 16.19 32.45
CA ARG A 421 -0.42 15.01 32.14
C ARG A 421 0.36 13.71 31.91
N GLY A 422 1.69 13.75 31.82
CA GLY A 422 2.48 12.57 31.43
C GLY A 422 2.37 12.27 29.94
N TRP A 423 2.21 11.01 29.55
CA TRP A 423 2.04 10.65 28.15
C TRP A 423 0.71 11.16 27.58
N LEU A 424 0.78 11.84 26.43
CA LEU A 424 -0.40 12.33 25.72
C LEU A 424 -0.26 12.11 24.21
N LEU A 425 -1.39 11.98 23.53
CA LEU A 425 -1.45 11.96 22.07
C LEU A 425 -1.53 13.39 21.56
N VAL A 426 -0.57 13.80 20.72
CA VAL A 426 -0.68 15.03 19.93
C VAL A 426 -1.53 14.72 18.70
N ALA A 427 -2.54 15.54 18.47
CA ALA A 427 -3.44 15.45 17.33
C ALA A 427 -3.40 16.72 16.49
N VAL A 428 -3.82 16.60 15.23
CA VAL A 428 -4.06 17.72 14.33
C VAL A 428 -5.51 17.67 13.84
N ASP A 429 -6.29 18.68 14.19
CA ASP A 429 -7.74 18.75 13.93
C ASP A 429 -8.48 17.43 14.28
N GLY A 430 -8.17 16.87 15.46
CA GLY A 430 -8.77 15.64 15.95
C GLY A 430 -8.15 14.35 15.40
N PHE A 431 -7.18 14.42 14.49
CA PHE A 431 -6.50 13.24 13.94
C PHE A 431 -5.17 12.95 14.65
N PRO A 432 -4.88 11.69 15.03
CA PRO A 432 -3.63 11.32 15.67
C PRO A 432 -2.42 11.72 14.82
N PHE A 433 -1.47 12.42 15.44
CA PHE A 433 -0.26 12.89 14.80
C PHE A 433 0.99 12.22 15.38
N ALA A 434 1.20 12.27 16.70
CA ALA A 434 2.34 11.64 17.36
C ALA A 434 2.17 11.57 18.89
N TRP A 435 3.10 10.90 19.57
CA TRP A 435 3.18 10.93 21.03
C TRP A 435 3.91 12.17 21.53
N GLY A 436 3.42 12.77 22.61
CA GLY A 436 4.14 13.74 23.44
C GLY A 436 4.23 13.29 24.89
N LYS A 437 5.17 13.85 25.65
CA LYS A 437 5.21 13.67 27.11
C LYS A 437 5.25 15.01 27.82
N GLU A 438 4.17 15.34 28.50
CA GLU A 438 4.04 16.58 29.25
C GLU A 438 4.60 16.42 30.66
N VAL A 439 5.59 17.25 30.99
CA VAL A 439 6.23 17.27 32.31
C VAL A 439 6.54 18.72 32.70
N LYS A 440 6.07 19.16 33.88
CA LYS A 440 6.33 20.51 34.42
C LYS A 440 5.95 21.65 33.45
N GLY A 441 4.81 21.55 32.80
CA GLY A 441 4.29 22.57 31.89
C GLY A 441 4.82 22.52 30.46
N THR A 442 5.70 21.57 30.13
CA THR A 442 6.29 21.42 28.79
C THR A 442 5.99 20.06 28.19
N VAL A 443 5.44 20.05 26.98
CA VAL A 443 5.27 18.84 26.16
C VAL A 443 6.56 18.55 25.40
N LYS A 444 7.22 17.46 25.79
CA LYS A 444 8.39 16.91 25.09
C LYS A 444 7.95 16.25 23.79
N ASN A 445 8.80 16.42 22.77
CA ASN A 445 8.57 15.93 21.43
C ASN A 445 9.02 14.47 21.26
N PHE A 446 8.12 13.58 20.84
CA PHE A 446 8.45 12.22 20.42
C PHE A 446 8.10 11.97 18.94
N TYR A 447 7.99 13.04 18.14
CA TYR A 447 7.90 12.91 16.69
C TYR A 447 9.24 12.37 16.14
N PRO A 448 9.23 11.31 15.30
CA PRO A 448 10.46 10.66 14.84
C PRO A 448 11.42 11.63 14.15
N LYS A 449 12.70 11.62 14.58
CA LYS A 449 13.72 12.55 14.07
C LYS A 449 13.87 12.52 12.54
N GLY A 450 13.78 11.34 11.94
CA GLY A 450 13.93 11.16 10.49
C GLY A 450 12.72 11.59 9.66
N LEU A 451 11.59 11.93 10.30
CA LEU A 451 10.35 12.36 9.63
C LEU A 451 10.05 13.84 9.85
N ARG A 452 10.88 14.55 10.62
CA ARG A 452 10.66 15.95 10.99
C ARG A 452 10.64 16.82 9.75
N LEU A 453 9.77 17.82 9.77
CA LEU A 453 9.76 18.86 8.74
C LEU A 453 11.11 19.59 8.76
N VAL A 454 11.78 19.62 7.61
CA VAL A 454 13.07 20.31 7.42
C VAL A 454 12.82 21.75 6.99
#